data_AF-A0A235BSE9-F1
#
_entry.id   AF-A0A235BSE9-F1
#
_cell.length_a   1.000
_cell.length_b   1.000
_cell.length_c   1.000
_cell.angle_alpha   90.00
_cell.angle_beta   90.00
_cell.angle_gamma   90.00
#
_symmetry.space_group_name_H-M   'P 1'
#
loop_
_entity.id
_entity.type
_entity.pdbx_description
1 polymer ?
#
loop_
_entity_poly.entity_id
_entity_poly.type
_entity_poly.pdbx_seq_one_letter_code
_entity_poly.pdbx_strand_id
1 'polypeptide(L)'
;MELGRDKKRVGGVITIVVIVVAVAVAVLIVVKNSRRIKPATIPVTLKPIPPDTAVVRGPKVIKRRLKKLDRYYKRHRDKIVNPSPEQESLALICDSGFARIRAGLAVLDTLRGMRARAAEFRNTRQNYRTLKKIVYKFAKASVDSVVEPDLDSLDRELHRLLSE
;
A
#
# COMPACT_ATOMS: atom_id res chain seq x y z
N MET A 1 -1.28 -4.43 103.42
CA MET A 1 -0.46 -4.94 102.30
C MET A 1 -1.03 -4.43 100.98
N GLU A 2 -0.70 -3.21 100.57
CA GLU A 2 -1.05 -2.67 99.24
C GLU A 2 0.16 -1.90 98.69
N LEU A 3 1.21 -2.62 98.31
CA LEU A 3 2.40 -2.06 97.66
C LEU A 3 2.76 -2.99 96.49
N GLY A 4 2.02 -2.86 95.38
CA GLY A 4 2.24 -3.73 94.22
C GLY A 4 1.54 -3.35 92.93
N ARG A 5 0.85 -2.20 92.84
CA ARG A 5 0.04 -1.85 91.66
C ARG A 5 0.62 -0.74 90.77
N ASP A 6 1.59 0.04 91.24
CA ASP A 6 2.10 1.21 90.48
C ASP A 6 3.27 0.91 89.53
N LYS A 7 4.15 -0.05 89.84
CA LYS A 7 5.29 -0.37 88.96
C LYS A 7 4.87 -0.92 87.59
N LYS A 8 3.72 -1.62 87.50
CA LYS A 8 3.21 -2.16 86.22
C LYS A 8 2.63 -1.07 85.30
N ARG A 9 2.03 -0.01 85.86
CA ARG A 9 1.47 1.09 85.06
C ARG A 9 2.57 1.94 84.42
N VAL A 10 3.64 2.24 85.17
CA VAL A 10 4.77 3.04 84.66
C VAL A 10 5.52 2.29 83.57
N GLY A 11 5.77 0.97 83.73
CA GLY A 11 6.39 0.15 82.68
C GLY A 11 5.55 0.03 81.41
N GLY A 12 4.22 -0.11 81.55
CA GLY A 12 3.29 -0.14 80.41
C GLY A 12 3.26 1.18 79.63
N VAL A 13 3.22 2.32 80.33
CA VAL A 13 3.22 3.65 79.69
C VAL A 13 4.53 3.90 78.93
N ILE A 14 5.69 3.57 79.51
CA ILE A 14 6.98 3.72 78.83
C ILE A 14 7.03 2.86 77.57
N THR A 15 6.52 1.63 77.63
CA THR A 15 6.51 0.70 76.50
C THR A 15 5.62 1.22 75.36
N ILE A 16 4.44 1.75 75.69
CA ILE A 16 3.53 2.37 74.72
C ILE A 16 4.18 3.58 74.06
N VAL A 17 4.83 4.46 74.83
CA VAL A 17 5.52 5.63 74.29
C VAL A 17 6.64 5.23 73.33
N VAL A 18 7.45 4.23 73.67
CA VAL A 18 8.52 3.73 72.80
C VAL A 18 7.97 3.16 71.49
N ILE A 19 6.88 2.38 71.55
CA ILE A 19 6.24 1.84 70.35
C ILE A 19 5.69 2.96 69.47
N VAL A 20 5.01 3.95 70.06
CA VAL A 20 4.44 5.08 69.32
C VAL A 20 5.54 5.89 68.62
N VAL A 21 6.66 6.14 69.30
CA VAL A 21 7.82 6.83 68.73
C VAL A 21 8.45 6.00 67.59
N ALA A 22 8.62 4.70 67.78
CA ALA A 22 9.16 3.82 66.75
C ALA A 22 8.28 3.78 65.49
N VAL A 23 6.96 3.71 65.66
CA VAL A 23 5.98 3.77 64.57
C VAL A 23 6.05 5.12 63.85
N ALA A 24 6.11 6.22 64.59
CA ALA A 24 6.23 7.56 64.00
C ALA A 24 7.51 7.73 63.18
N VAL A 25 8.65 7.22 63.68
CA VAL A 25 9.93 7.22 62.96
C VAL A 25 9.86 6.36 61.69
N ALA A 26 9.26 5.17 61.78
CA ALA A 26 9.08 4.29 60.63
C ALA A 26 8.23 4.96 59.53
N VAL A 27 7.11 5.59 59.91
CA VAL A 27 6.25 6.33 58.97
C VAL A 27 7.00 7.48 58.31
N LEU A 28 7.78 8.25 59.08
CA LEU A 28 8.61 9.34 58.54
C LEU A 28 9.63 8.83 57.52
N ILE A 29 10.28 7.69 57.78
CA ILE A 29 11.24 7.09 56.85
C ILE A 29 10.54 6.65 55.55
N VAL A 30 9.37 6.01 55.65
CA VAL A 30 8.59 5.57 54.48
C VAL A 30 8.17 6.77 53.63
N VAL A 31 7.64 7.84 54.24
CA VAL A 31 7.21 9.05 53.53
C VAL A 31 8.41 9.77 52.88
N LYS A 32 9.56 9.81 53.57
CA LYS A 32 10.76 10.46 53.04
C LYS A 32 11.37 9.68 51.88
N ASN A 33 11.29 8.34 51.90
CA ASN A 33 11.73 7.49 50.78
C ASN A 33 10.75 7.50 49.61
N SER A 34 9.44 7.50 49.85
CA SER A 34 8.45 7.53 48.76
C SER A 34 8.52 8.85 47.97
N ARG A 35 8.81 9.98 48.63
CA ARG A 35 9.04 11.27 47.96
C ARG A 35 10.28 11.32 47.07
N ARG A 36 11.24 10.39 47.22
CA ARG A 36 12.45 10.32 46.37
C ARG A 36 12.24 9.51 45.09
N ILE A 37 11.21 8.67 45.03
CA ILE A 37 10.90 7.88 43.83
C ILE A 37 10.02 8.75 42.93
N LYS A 38 10.66 9.60 42.12
CA LYS A 38 9.97 10.18 40.96
C LYS A 38 9.94 9.09 39.88
N PRO A 39 8.76 8.57 39.48
CA PRO A 39 8.70 7.67 38.33
C PRO A 39 9.23 8.43 37.12
N ALA A 40 10.35 7.96 36.58
CA ALA A 40 10.94 8.55 35.39
C ALA A 40 9.90 8.46 34.26
N THR A 41 9.47 9.62 33.76
CA THR A 41 8.59 9.70 32.60
C THR A 41 9.44 9.32 31.39
N ILE A 42 9.37 8.06 30.98
CA ILE A 42 10.05 7.60 29.77
C ILE A 42 9.37 8.33 28.60
N PRO A 43 10.08 9.17 27.83
CA PRO A 43 9.49 9.82 26.68
C PRO A 43 9.15 8.74 25.64
N VAL A 44 7.85 8.45 25.48
CA VAL A 44 7.35 7.59 24.42
C VAL A 44 7.50 8.35 23.12
N THR A 45 8.64 8.19 22.45
CA THR A 45 8.80 8.69 21.09
C THR A 45 7.99 7.80 20.15
N LEU A 46 6.77 8.23 19.82
CA LEU A 46 5.99 7.67 18.72
C LEU A 46 6.74 7.98 17.42
N LYS A 47 7.55 7.04 16.93
CA LYS A 47 8.14 7.16 15.59
C LYS A 47 7.01 7.08 14.56
N PRO A 48 6.88 8.04 13.63
CA PRO A 48 5.91 7.94 12.56
C PRO A 48 6.18 6.67 11.75
N ILE A 49 5.16 5.86 11.56
CA ILE A 49 5.23 4.67 10.70
C ILE A 49 5.59 5.16 9.30
N PRO A 50 6.69 4.66 8.69
CA PRO A 50 7.06 5.09 7.34
C PRO A 50 5.90 4.78 6.39
N PRO A 51 5.50 5.73 5.52
CA PRO A 51 4.39 5.53 4.60
C PRO A 51 4.69 4.33 3.71
N ASP A 52 3.71 3.44 3.59
CA ASP A 52 3.83 2.22 2.79
C ASP A 52 4.28 2.56 1.36
N THR A 53 5.55 2.28 1.07
CA THR A 53 6.21 2.72 -0.16
C THR A 53 5.56 2.11 -1.39
N ALA A 54 4.84 0.99 -1.25
CA ALA A 54 4.09 0.36 -2.33
C ALA A 54 2.93 1.24 -2.83
N VAL A 55 2.24 1.93 -1.92
CA VAL A 55 1.09 2.79 -2.24
C VAL A 55 1.55 4.11 -2.87
N VAL A 56 2.74 4.59 -2.52
CA VAL A 56 3.29 5.86 -3.03
C VAL A 56 4.08 5.67 -4.33
N ARG A 57 4.93 4.63 -4.43
CA ARG A 57 5.77 4.38 -5.62
C ARG A 57 5.02 3.60 -6.69
N GLY A 58 4.10 2.71 -6.29
CA GLY A 58 3.33 1.85 -7.19
C GLY A 58 2.61 2.60 -8.32
N PRO A 59 1.81 3.65 -8.02
CA PRO A 59 1.09 4.41 -9.05
C PRO A 59 2.02 5.05 -10.08
N LYS A 60 3.16 5.62 -9.65
CA LYS A 60 4.17 6.21 -10.55
C LYS A 60 4.74 5.16 -11.50
N VAL A 61 5.01 3.95 -11.01
CA VAL A 61 5.50 2.84 -11.83
C VAL A 61 4.44 2.39 -12.85
N ILE A 62 3.18 2.26 -12.43
CA ILE A 62 2.08 1.92 -13.35
C ILE A 62 1.93 2.99 -14.43
N LYS A 63 1.93 4.28 -14.08
CA LYS A 63 1.83 5.39 -15.04
C LYS A 63 2.93 5.31 -16.12
N ARG A 64 4.18 5.07 -15.71
CA ARG A 64 5.32 4.88 -16.63
C ARG A 64 5.13 3.66 -17.53
N ARG A 65 4.71 2.52 -16.97
CA ARG A 65 4.47 1.29 -17.72
C ARG A 65 3.30 1.42 -18.69
N LEU A 66 2.22 2.08 -18.29
CA LEU A 66 1.07 2.38 -19.14
C LEU A 66 1.48 3.23 -20.35
N LYS A 67 2.33 4.26 -20.17
CA LYS A 67 2.87 5.06 -21.29
C LYS A 67 3.73 4.23 -22.26
N LYS A 68 4.45 3.22 -21.76
CA LYS A 68 5.20 2.29 -22.63
C LYS A 68 4.25 1.37 -23.40
N LEU A 69 3.22 0.86 -22.74
CA LEU A 69 2.20 0.00 -23.33
C LEU A 69 1.37 0.74 -24.39
N ASP A 70 0.97 1.99 -24.13
CA ASP A 70 0.24 2.87 -25.07
C ASP A 70 1.05 3.09 -26.35
N ARG A 71 2.35 3.39 -26.22
CA ARG A 71 3.25 3.52 -27.38
C ARG A 71 3.43 2.21 -28.14
N TYR A 72 3.44 1.08 -27.45
CA TYR A 72 3.50 -0.23 -28.10
C TYR A 72 2.21 -0.51 -28.87
N TYR A 73 1.05 -0.30 -28.25
CA TYR A 73 -0.26 -0.44 -28.88
C TYR A 73 -0.39 0.44 -30.13
N LYS A 74 -0.09 1.74 -30.04
CA LYS A 74 -0.15 2.68 -31.17
C LYS A 74 0.72 2.24 -32.34
N ARG A 75 1.98 1.86 -32.08
CA ARG A 75 2.88 1.33 -33.12
C ARG A 75 2.34 0.12 -33.87
N HIS A 76 1.50 -0.70 -33.24
CA HIS A 76 0.86 -1.83 -33.91
C HIS A 76 -0.43 -1.41 -34.61
N ARG A 77 -1.23 -0.53 -34.00
CA ARG A 77 -2.45 0.02 -34.60
C ARG A 77 -2.15 0.79 -35.89
N ASP A 78 -1.10 1.61 -35.88
CA ASP A 78 -0.70 2.45 -37.01
C ASP A 78 -0.18 1.62 -38.21
N LYS A 79 0.13 0.34 -38.00
CA LYS A 79 0.53 -0.59 -39.09
C LYS A 79 -0.66 -1.26 -39.78
N ILE A 80 -1.84 -1.22 -39.16
CA ILE A 80 -3.04 -1.82 -39.71
C ILE A 80 -3.74 -0.75 -40.56
N VAL A 81 -3.69 -0.90 -41.89
CA VAL A 81 -4.34 0.04 -42.81
C VAL A 81 -5.86 -0.23 -42.86
N ASN A 82 -6.24 -1.50 -43.00
CA ASN A 82 -7.64 -1.95 -43.04
C ASN A 82 -7.88 -2.97 -41.92
N PRO A 83 -8.39 -2.55 -40.75
CA PRO A 83 -8.60 -3.47 -39.64
C PRO A 83 -9.78 -4.40 -39.90
N SER A 84 -9.62 -5.68 -39.56
CA SER A 84 -10.75 -6.62 -39.53
C SER A 84 -11.72 -6.27 -38.38
N PRO A 85 -13.00 -6.71 -38.44
CA PRO A 85 -13.95 -6.47 -37.35
C PRO A 85 -13.46 -6.97 -35.98
N GLU A 86 -12.70 -8.07 -35.95
CA GLU A 86 -12.07 -8.57 -34.73
C GLU A 86 -10.98 -7.63 -34.19
N GLN A 87 -10.16 -7.07 -35.09
CA GLN A 87 -9.11 -6.11 -34.74
C GLN A 87 -9.70 -4.79 -34.24
N GLU A 88 -10.77 -4.30 -34.86
CA GLU A 88 -11.51 -3.12 -34.37
C GLU A 88 -12.09 -3.35 -32.99
N SER A 89 -12.74 -4.50 -32.77
CA SER A 89 -13.26 -4.88 -31.46
C SER A 89 -12.16 -4.91 -30.40
N LEU A 90 -11.01 -5.53 -30.69
CA LEU A 90 -9.86 -5.54 -29.81
C LEU A 90 -9.27 -4.14 -29.57
N ALA A 91 -9.27 -3.27 -30.59
CA ALA A 91 -8.81 -1.90 -30.47
C ALA A 91 -9.71 -1.10 -29.52
N LEU A 92 -11.04 -1.20 -29.65
CA LEU A 92 -12.00 -0.57 -28.74
C LEU A 92 -11.82 -1.05 -27.29
N ILE A 93 -11.57 -2.35 -27.10
CA ILE A 93 -11.28 -2.91 -25.76
C ILE A 93 -9.95 -2.35 -25.21
N CYS A 94 -8.93 -2.20 -26.06
CA CYS A 94 -7.67 -1.58 -25.66
C CYS A 94 -7.87 -0.12 -25.24
N ASP A 95 -8.53 0.69 -26.07
CA ASP A 95 -8.75 2.12 -25.84
C ASP A 95 -9.56 2.38 -24.56
N SER A 96 -10.67 1.66 -24.40
CA SER A 96 -11.47 1.71 -23.17
C SER A 96 -10.69 1.24 -21.94
N GLY A 97 -9.84 0.23 -22.08
CA GLY A 97 -8.95 -0.24 -21.01
C GLY A 97 -7.89 0.79 -20.62
N PHE A 98 -7.28 1.48 -21.58
CA PHE A 98 -6.35 2.58 -21.32
C PHE A 98 -7.05 3.73 -20.59
N ALA A 99 -8.24 4.12 -21.06
CA ALA A 99 -9.05 5.16 -20.42
C ALA A 99 -9.40 4.81 -18.96
N ARG A 100 -9.83 3.56 -18.72
CA ARG A 100 -10.17 3.06 -17.37
C ARG A 100 -8.98 3.13 -16.41
N ILE A 101 -7.78 2.75 -16.85
CA ILE A 101 -6.58 2.82 -15.99
C ILE A 101 -6.17 4.27 -15.75
N ARG A 102 -6.28 5.15 -16.76
CA ARG A 102 -6.02 6.59 -16.58
C ARG A 102 -6.97 7.19 -15.56
N ALA A 103 -8.26 6.84 -15.60
CA ALA A 103 -9.26 7.25 -14.62
C ALA A 103 -8.93 6.73 -13.22
N GLY A 104 -8.63 5.44 -13.06
CA GLY A 104 -8.25 4.87 -11.76
C GLY A 104 -6.99 5.50 -11.16
N LEU A 105 -6.00 5.83 -12.00
CA LEU A 105 -4.82 6.60 -11.58
C LEU A 105 -5.16 8.03 -11.15
N ALA A 106 -6.11 8.69 -11.81
CA ALA A 106 -6.56 10.03 -11.41
C ALA A 106 -7.32 9.99 -10.07
N VAL A 107 -8.16 8.97 -9.85
CA VAL A 107 -8.86 8.77 -8.57
C VAL A 107 -7.87 8.54 -7.42
N LEU A 108 -6.76 7.83 -7.66
CA LEU A 108 -5.70 7.64 -6.65
C LEU A 108 -5.05 8.95 -6.17
N ASP A 109 -5.08 10.00 -7.00
CA ASP A 109 -4.55 11.32 -6.65
C ASP A 109 -5.55 12.13 -5.79
N THR A 110 -6.86 11.82 -5.84
CA THR A 110 -7.90 12.53 -5.08
C THR A 110 -8.24 11.87 -3.73
N LEU A 111 -8.00 10.56 -3.59
CA LEU A 111 -8.32 9.82 -2.37
C LEU A 111 -7.41 10.19 -1.19
N ARG A 112 -8.02 10.59 -0.06
CA ARG A 112 -7.30 10.98 1.17
C ARG A 112 -6.98 9.79 2.09
N GLY A 113 -7.72 8.69 2.02
CA GLY A 113 -7.58 7.54 2.93
C GLY A 113 -6.66 6.44 2.40
N MET A 114 -5.69 5.97 3.21
CA MET A 114 -4.74 4.91 2.82
C MET A 114 -5.42 3.60 2.39
N ARG A 115 -6.49 3.19 3.08
CA ARG A 115 -7.24 1.97 2.75
C ARG A 115 -7.95 2.09 1.39
N ALA A 116 -8.58 3.23 1.12
CA ALA A 116 -9.23 3.51 -0.16
C ALA A 116 -8.20 3.57 -1.29
N ARG A 117 -7.06 4.24 -1.07
CA ARG A 117 -5.95 4.27 -2.03
C ARG A 117 -5.39 2.88 -2.33
N ALA A 118 -5.20 2.04 -1.31
CA ALA A 118 -4.71 0.68 -1.51
C ALA A 118 -5.71 -0.19 -2.30
N ALA A 119 -7.01 -0.04 -2.03
CA ALA A 119 -8.05 -0.75 -2.78
C ALA A 119 -8.09 -0.32 -4.26
N GLU A 120 -8.12 0.99 -4.51
CA GLU A 120 -8.12 1.52 -5.88
C GLU A 120 -6.83 1.17 -6.63
N PHE A 121 -5.68 1.17 -5.95
CA PHE A 121 -4.41 0.79 -6.54
C PHE A 121 -4.39 -0.69 -6.92
N ARG A 122 -4.95 -1.58 -6.10
CA ARG A 122 -5.11 -3.01 -6.45
C ARG A 122 -6.00 -3.18 -7.68
N ASN A 123 -7.13 -2.48 -7.73
CA ASN A 123 -8.04 -2.50 -8.87
C ASN A 123 -7.33 -2.02 -10.15
N THR A 124 -6.71 -0.85 -10.10
CA THR A 124 -5.92 -0.28 -11.20
C THR A 124 -4.80 -1.21 -11.67
N ARG A 125 -4.10 -1.87 -10.74
CA ARG A 125 -3.04 -2.85 -11.05
C ARG A 125 -3.60 -4.09 -11.75
N GLN A 126 -4.78 -4.56 -11.35
CA GLN A 126 -5.43 -5.70 -11.99
C GLN A 126 -5.89 -5.33 -13.41
N ASN A 127 -6.53 -4.16 -13.57
CA ASN A 127 -6.91 -3.62 -14.88
C ASN A 127 -5.71 -3.48 -15.81
N TYR A 128 -4.57 -3.03 -15.30
CA TYR A 128 -3.31 -2.99 -16.07
C TYR A 128 -2.84 -4.36 -16.53
N ARG A 129 -2.91 -5.39 -15.68
CA ARG A 129 -2.51 -6.76 -16.07
C ARG A 129 -3.42 -7.32 -17.17
N THR A 130 -4.72 -7.09 -17.04
CA THR A 130 -5.71 -7.50 -18.05
C THR A 130 -5.48 -6.78 -19.36
N LEU A 131 -5.36 -5.44 -19.33
CA LEU A 131 -5.08 -4.65 -20.53
C LEU A 131 -3.78 -5.09 -21.21
N LYS A 132 -2.73 -5.35 -20.43
CA LYS A 132 -1.46 -5.84 -20.97
C LYS A 132 -1.70 -7.07 -21.85
N LYS A 133 -2.40 -8.09 -21.35
CA LYS A 133 -2.70 -9.31 -22.12
C LYS A 133 -3.46 -9.00 -23.42
N ILE A 134 -4.46 -8.13 -23.36
CA ILE A 134 -5.29 -7.76 -24.52
C ILE A 134 -4.45 -7.02 -25.57
N VAL A 135 -3.61 -6.07 -25.15
CA VAL A 135 -2.69 -5.36 -26.06
C VAL A 135 -1.73 -6.32 -26.76
N TYR A 136 -1.20 -7.33 -26.06
CA TYR A 136 -0.38 -8.36 -26.72
C TYR A 136 -1.18 -9.23 -27.68
N LYS A 137 -2.44 -9.55 -27.36
CA LYS A 137 -3.33 -10.27 -28.27
C LYS A 137 -3.61 -9.45 -29.54
N PHE A 138 -3.90 -8.16 -29.38
CA PHE A 138 -4.06 -7.22 -30.50
C PHE A 138 -2.77 -7.11 -31.33
N ALA A 139 -1.62 -6.93 -30.69
CA ALA A 139 -0.34 -6.85 -31.37
C ALA A 139 -0.01 -8.13 -32.16
N LYS A 140 -0.36 -9.31 -31.61
CA LYS A 140 -0.22 -10.58 -32.36
C LYS A 140 -1.12 -10.58 -33.59
N ALA A 141 -2.41 -10.29 -33.41
CA ALA A 141 -3.37 -10.22 -34.52
C ALA A 141 -2.98 -9.18 -35.59
N SER A 142 -2.28 -8.12 -35.22
CA SER A 142 -1.76 -7.11 -36.16
C SER A 142 -0.56 -7.59 -36.97
N VAL A 143 0.24 -8.53 -36.44
CA VAL A 143 1.37 -9.12 -37.18
C VAL A 143 0.84 -10.17 -38.14
N ASP A 144 -0.13 -10.97 -37.71
CA ASP A 144 -0.76 -11.97 -38.56
C ASP A 144 -1.48 -11.33 -39.76
N SER A 145 -1.99 -10.10 -39.63
CA SER A 145 -2.57 -9.32 -40.74
C SER A 145 -1.55 -8.59 -41.63
N VAL A 146 -0.28 -8.51 -41.24
CA VAL A 146 0.80 -8.01 -42.11
C VAL A 146 1.28 -9.11 -43.08
N VAL A 147 0.78 -10.34 -42.92
CA VAL A 147 1.03 -11.49 -43.81
C VAL A 147 -0.13 -11.69 -44.82
N GLU A 148 -0.86 -10.63 -45.17
CA GLU A 148 -1.35 -10.58 -46.56
C GLU A 148 -0.20 -10.03 -47.39
N PRO A 149 0.46 -10.86 -48.22
CA PRO A 149 1.40 -10.33 -49.18
C PRO A 149 0.59 -9.38 -50.06
N ASP A 150 1.00 -8.11 -50.07
CA ASP A 150 0.80 -7.28 -51.23
C ASP A 150 1.47 -8.05 -52.38
N LEU A 151 0.68 -8.87 -53.07
CA LEU A 151 1.10 -9.56 -54.27
C LEU A 151 1.40 -8.45 -55.27
N ASP A 152 2.69 -8.15 -55.38
CA ASP A 152 3.25 -7.31 -56.43
C ASP A 152 2.51 -7.63 -57.73
N SER A 153 2.07 -6.59 -58.46
CA SER A 153 1.25 -6.78 -59.67
C SER A 153 1.89 -7.73 -60.69
N LEU A 154 3.21 -7.91 -60.59
CA LEU A 154 4.02 -8.84 -61.37
C LEU A 154 3.71 -10.31 -61.07
N ASP A 155 3.51 -10.71 -59.82
CA ASP A 155 3.19 -12.10 -59.45
C ASP A 155 1.76 -12.47 -59.86
N ARG A 156 0.86 -11.48 -59.91
CA ARG A 156 -0.50 -11.64 -60.44
C ARG A 156 -0.51 -11.86 -61.96
N GLU A 157 0.34 -11.15 -62.69
CA GLU A 157 0.52 -11.35 -64.13
C GLU A 157 1.23 -12.68 -64.45
N LEU A 158 2.23 -13.06 -63.65
CA LEU A 158 2.94 -14.33 -63.83
C LEU A 158 2.00 -15.53 -63.60
N HIS A 159 1.13 -15.46 -62.58
CA HIS A 159 0.13 -16.51 -62.36
C HIS A 159 -0.91 -16.57 -63.47
N ARG A 160 -1.31 -15.43 -64.06
CA ARG A 160 -2.22 -15.38 -65.21
C ARG A 160 -1.59 -16.06 -66.43
N LEU A 161 -0.32 -15.76 -66.71
CA LEU A 161 0.43 -16.36 -67.84
C LEU A 161 0.73 -17.85 -67.67
N LEU A 162 0.80 -18.35 -66.44
CA LEU A 162 0.96 -19.78 -66.15
C LEU A 162 -0.36 -20.56 -66.15
N SER A 163 -1.50 -19.87 -66.20
CA SER A 163 -2.85 -20.46 -66.20
C SER A 163 -3.57 -20.42 -67.55
N GLU A 164 -2.98 -19.76 -68.55
CA GLU A 164 -3.30 -19.92 -69.99
C GLU A 164 -2.40 -21.01 -70.58
#